data_AF-A0AAU7DDY5-F1
#
_entry.id   AF-A0AAU7DDY5-F1
#
_cell.length_a   1.000
_cell.length_b   1.000
_cell.length_c   1.000
_cell.angle_alpha   90.00
_cell.angle_beta   90.00
_cell.angle_gamma   90.00
#
_symmetry.space_group_name_H-M   'P 1'
#
loop_
_entity.id
_entity.type
_entity.pdbx_description
1 polymer ?
#
loop_
_entity_poly.entity_id
_entity_poly.type
_entity_poly.pdbx_seq_one_letter_code
_entity_poly.pdbx_strand_id
1 'polypeptide(L)'
;MANSNLPERPSLEHLKKLAKTRLQQLRVSDPDAQLATALLHVAREQGYPSWRALKARVDAQPKAKKIVNPVMRFLATANIERSIAFYRDVLGFEVKQHQSGYEATLGPARIEIGKEAFAPGDLNLKNPQPPGSTIMFLQSHDVVATHAAIRARGASPSEIQKVNWIKMRMFEVRDPDGNVVWFGQSYHQGQDSPSRRDAQPHGIRRALPELPFDNVAAAVDYYRDILGFRINYQQDDLGVMDRDAITVLLIARTEQHKGIGSFGTYVSDVDALYAELLARNAHILGEPVSYPWGLRNFCLLDLEGNRITFSQTFE
;
A
#
# COMPACT_ATOMS: atom_id res chain seq x y z
N MET A 1 -7.75 -29.40 -19.25
CA MET A 1 -6.71 -29.32 -18.20
C MET A 1 -7.07 -30.36 -17.15
N ALA A 2 -6.16 -31.28 -16.81
CA ALA A 2 -6.48 -32.41 -15.94
C ALA A 2 -6.87 -31.95 -14.53
N ASN A 3 -7.92 -32.54 -13.96
CA ASN A 3 -8.37 -32.29 -12.59
C ASN A 3 -7.23 -32.61 -11.61
N SER A 4 -6.63 -31.59 -10.99
CA SER A 4 -5.62 -31.80 -9.95
C SER A 4 -6.31 -32.24 -8.65
N ASN A 5 -5.89 -33.38 -8.08
CA ASN A 5 -6.38 -33.89 -6.79
C ASN A 5 -5.70 -33.24 -5.57
N LEU A 6 -5.04 -32.10 -5.77
CA LEU A 6 -4.41 -31.39 -4.66
C LEU A 6 -5.48 -30.82 -3.72
N PRO A 7 -5.32 -30.96 -2.39
CA PRO A 7 -6.15 -30.23 -1.44
C PRO A 7 -5.99 -28.72 -1.66
N GLU A 8 -6.98 -27.96 -1.22
CA GLU A 8 -7.02 -26.49 -1.36
C GLU A 8 -5.75 -25.80 -0.81
N ARG A 9 -5.06 -26.43 0.16
CA ARG A 9 -3.77 -25.99 0.74
C ARG A 9 -2.74 -27.13 0.77
N PRO A 10 -1.99 -27.37 -0.30
CA PRO A 10 -0.98 -28.43 -0.35
C PRO A 10 0.30 -28.02 0.38
N SER A 11 0.78 -28.87 1.28
CA SER A 11 2.05 -28.67 1.99
C SER A 11 3.15 -29.59 1.44
N LEU A 12 4.28 -29.01 1.01
CA LEU A 12 5.44 -29.79 0.55
C LEU A 12 6.01 -30.68 1.67
N GLU A 13 5.93 -30.26 2.93
CA GLU A 13 6.36 -31.10 4.04
C GLU A 13 5.46 -32.33 4.20
N HIS A 14 4.15 -32.12 4.13
CA HIS A 14 3.18 -33.20 4.17
C HIS A 14 3.39 -34.19 3.02
N LEU A 15 3.57 -33.69 1.79
CA LEU A 15 3.80 -34.50 0.60
C LEU A 15 5.14 -35.27 0.68
N LYS A 16 6.19 -34.67 1.24
CA LYS A 16 7.47 -35.38 1.51
C LYS A 16 7.31 -36.45 2.59
N LYS A 17 6.52 -36.19 3.63
CA LYS A 17 6.22 -37.18 4.68
C LYS A 17 5.44 -38.37 4.10
N LEU A 18 4.43 -38.08 3.28
CA LEU A 18 3.69 -39.10 2.53
C LEU A 18 4.63 -39.93 1.65
N ALA A 19 5.54 -39.30 0.91
CA ALA A 19 6.53 -40.02 0.08
C ALA A 19 7.45 -40.93 0.91
N LYS A 20 7.85 -40.52 2.12
CA LYS A 20 8.64 -41.38 3.03
C LYS A 20 7.83 -42.59 3.51
N THR A 21 6.55 -42.40 3.85
CA THR A 21 5.65 -43.50 4.21
C THR A 21 5.44 -44.45 3.02
N ARG A 22 5.28 -43.92 1.80
CA ARG A 22 5.18 -44.72 0.57
C ARG A 22 6.47 -45.49 0.27
N LEU A 23 7.63 -44.90 0.52
CA LEU A 23 8.92 -45.57 0.36
C LEU A 23 9.04 -46.79 1.27
N GLN A 24 8.59 -46.69 2.54
CA GLN A 24 8.58 -47.81 3.46
C GLN A 24 7.69 -48.95 2.96
N GLN A 25 6.52 -48.62 2.38
CA GLN A 25 5.61 -49.59 1.77
C GLN A 25 6.22 -50.25 0.52
N LEU A 26 6.85 -49.45 -0.36
CA LEU A 26 7.49 -49.96 -1.57
C LEU A 26 8.64 -50.93 -1.26
N ARG A 27 9.40 -50.66 -0.19
CA ARG A 27 10.51 -51.53 0.25
C ARG A 27 10.11 -52.90 0.77
N VAL A 28 8.82 -53.11 1.05
CA VAL A 28 8.30 -54.44 1.38
C VAL A 28 8.33 -55.35 0.16
N SER A 29 8.09 -54.81 -1.04
CA SER A 29 8.07 -55.56 -2.30
C SER A 29 9.33 -55.39 -3.16
N ASP A 30 10.00 -54.24 -3.05
CA ASP A 30 11.20 -53.89 -3.80
C ASP A 30 12.23 -53.25 -2.84
N PRO A 31 13.15 -54.04 -2.28
CA PRO A 31 14.13 -53.57 -1.30
C PRO A 31 15.00 -52.41 -1.81
N ASP A 32 15.25 -52.35 -3.12
CA ASP A 32 16.09 -51.35 -3.77
C ASP A 32 15.34 -50.06 -4.14
N ALA A 33 14.04 -49.99 -3.83
CA ALA A 33 13.23 -48.82 -4.09
C ALA A 33 13.84 -47.55 -3.47
N GLN A 34 13.93 -46.51 -4.30
CA GLN A 34 14.50 -45.22 -3.96
C GLN A 34 13.44 -44.17 -3.65
N LEU A 35 13.82 -43.15 -2.88
CA LEU A 35 12.95 -42.02 -2.55
C LEU A 35 12.43 -41.29 -3.80
N ALA A 36 13.22 -41.25 -4.87
CA ALA A 36 12.81 -40.66 -6.16
C ALA A 36 11.57 -41.36 -6.73
N THR A 37 11.50 -42.69 -6.65
CA THR A 37 10.35 -43.49 -7.07
C THR A 37 9.11 -43.15 -6.24
N ALA A 38 9.25 -43.07 -4.92
CA ALA A 38 8.14 -42.71 -4.03
C ALA A 38 7.62 -41.28 -4.27
N LEU A 39 8.51 -40.31 -4.51
CA LEU A 39 8.14 -38.93 -4.85
C LEU A 39 7.41 -38.84 -6.20
N LEU A 40 7.81 -39.65 -7.18
CA LEU A 40 7.13 -39.74 -8.47
C LEU A 40 5.71 -40.32 -8.34
N HIS A 41 5.54 -41.37 -7.53
CA HIS A 41 4.22 -41.94 -7.25
C HIS A 41 3.30 -40.91 -6.59
N VAL A 42 3.77 -40.23 -5.55
CA VAL A 42 3.00 -39.14 -4.89
C VAL A 42 2.65 -38.05 -5.90
N ALA A 43 3.56 -37.65 -6.79
CA ALA A 43 3.25 -36.64 -7.80
C ALA A 43 2.13 -37.08 -8.76
N ARG A 44 2.16 -38.34 -9.21
CA ARG A 44 1.15 -38.91 -10.12
C ARG A 44 -0.22 -39.06 -9.45
N GLU A 45 -0.27 -39.47 -8.19
CA GLU A 45 -1.52 -39.51 -7.40
C GLU A 45 -2.19 -38.14 -7.30
N GLN A 46 -1.39 -37.07 -7.28
CA GLN A 46 -1.87 -35.68 -7.26
C GLN A 46 -2.18 -35.11 -8.66
N GLY A 47 -2.01 -35.89 -9.73
CA GLY A 47 -2.27 -35.50 -11.11
C GLY A 47 -1.11 -34.80 -11.82
N TYR A 48 0.13 -34.93 -11.31
CA TYR A 48 1.32 -34.29 -11.89
C TYR A 48 2.28 -35.31 -12.52
N PRO A 49 2.91 -34.98 -13.67
CA PRO A 49 3.77 -35.92 -14.38
C PRO A 49 5.11 -36.17 -13.70
N SER A 50 5.54 -35.29 -12.79
CA SER A 50 6.80 -35.42 -12.06
C SER A 50 6.75 -34.67 -10.72
N TRP A 51 7.63 -35.06 -9.79
CA TRP A 51 7.82 -34.33 -8.53
C TRP A 51 8.23 -32.87 -8.77
N ARG A 52 9.05 -32.61 -9.81
CA ARG A 52 9.46 -31.25 -10.18
C ARG A 52 8.25 -30.41 -10.63
N ALA A 53 7.33 -30.97 -11.41
CA ALA A 53 6.11 -30.29 -11.84
C ALA A 53 5.15 -30.03 -10.67
N LEU A 54 4.95 -31.02 -9.78
CA LEU A 54 4.18 -30.86 -8.55
C LEU A 54 4.79 -29.77 -7.65
N LYS A 55 6.09 -29.84 -7.39
CA LYS A 55 6.81 -28.85 -6.58
C LYS A 55 6.72 -27.45 -7.20
N ALA A 56 6.92 -27.32 -8.52
CA ALA A 56 6.77 -26.04 -9.21
C ALA A 56 5.36 -25.47 -9.05
N ARG A 57 4.31 -26.31 -9.08
CA ARG A 57 2.94 -25.87 -8.87
C ARG A 57 2.66 -25.44 -7.43
N VAL A 58 3.18 -26.18 -6.43
CA VAL A 58 3.03 -25.83 -5.01
C VAL A 58 3.88 -24.59 -4.65
N ASP A 59 5.06 -24.44 -5.24
CA ASP A 59 5.91 -23.25 -5.07
C ASP A 59 5.35 -22.03 -5.82
N ALA A 60 4.67 -22.24 -6.95
CA ALA A 60 3.98 -21.20 -7.72
C ALA A 60 2.58 -20.88 -7.16
N GLN A 61 2.06 -21.67 -6.22
CA GLN A 61 0.99 -21.17 -5.37
C GLN A 61 1.59 -20.05 -4.52
N PRO A 62 1.05 -18.83 -4.57
CA PRO A 62 1.55 -17.77 -3.71
C PRO A 62 1.44 -18.29 -2.27
N LYS A 63 2.58 -18.40 -1.57
CA LYS A 63 2.58 -18.53 -0.10
C LYS A 63 1.66 -17.42 0.37
N ALA A 64 0.50 -17.76 0.95
CA ALA A 64 -0.54 -16.80 1.24
C ALA A 64 0.03 -15.70 2.16
N LYS A 65 0.50 -14.61 1.56
CA LYS A 65 0.93 -13.43 2.27
C LYS A 65 -0.36 -12.85 2.83
N LYS A 66 -0.58 -13.01 4.14
CA LYS A 66 -1.80 -12.49 4.79
C LYS A 66 -1.95 -10.99 4.52
N ILE A 67 -0.83 -10.26 4.59
CA ILE A 67 -0.70 -8.86 4.21
C ILE A 67 0.20 -8.72 2.98
N VAL A 68 -0.20 -7.93 1.98
CA VAL A 68 0.53 -7.79 0.71
C VAL A 68 1.37 -6.51 0.60
N ASN A 69 1.03 -5.44 1.33
CA ASN A 69 1.79 -4.17 1.33
C ASN A 69 2.47 -3.90 2.68
N PRO A 70 3.69 -3.35 2.70
CA PRO A 70 4.39 -3.00 3.93
C PRO A 70 3.70 -1.84 4.66
N VAL A 71 3.70 -1.93 5.99
CA VAL A 71 3.22 -0.90 6.90
C VAL A 71 4.20 -0.81 8.05
N MET A 72 4.68 0.39 8.38
CA MET A 72 5.46 0.66 9.58
C MET A 72 4.72 1.72 10.40
N ARG A 73 4.40 1.40 11.66
CA ARG A 73 3.64 2.30 12.54
C ARG A 73 4.14 2.19 13.98
N PHE A 74 4.04 3.30 14.71
CA PHE A 74 4.17 3.33 16.16
C PHE A 74 2.77 3.40 16.76
N LEU A 75 2.52 2.65 17.83
CA LEU A 75 1.23 2.57 18.47
C LEU A 75 1.35 2.83 19.98
N ALA A 76 0.72 3.93 20.41
CA ALA A 76 0.65 4.32 21.81
C ALA A 76 -0.42 3.46 22.48
N THR A 77 -0.04 2.82 23.58
CA THR A 77 -0.95 1.94 24.33
C THR A 77 -1.06 2.40 25.76
N ALA A 78 -2.28 2.35 26.30
CA ALA A 78 -2.48 2.55 27.73
C ALA A 78 -2.04 1.31 28.53
N ASN A 79 -2.10 0.13 27.91
CA ASN A 79 -1.63 -1.12 28.49
C ASN A 79 -0.97 -2.01 27.43
N ILE A 80 0.35 -2.12 27.52
CA ILE A 80 1.18 -2.85 26.54
C ILE A 80 0.79 -4.33 26.46
N GLU A 81 0.59 -5.01 27.61
CA GLU A 81 0.29 -6.45 27.62
C GLU A 81 -1.05 -6.75 26.95
N ARG A 82 -2.06 -5.91 27.21
CA ARG A 82 -3.38 -6.01 26.60
C ARG A 82 -3.30 -5.83 25.08
N SER A 83 -2.49 -4.89 24.61
CA SER A 83 -2.30 -4.65 23.19
C SER A 83 -1.50 -5.78 22.53
N ILE A 84 -0.43 -6.28 23.16
CA ILE A 84 0.30 -7.45 22.68
C ILE A 84 -0.63 -8.66 22.51
N ALA A 85 -1.47 -8.95 23.51
CA ALA A 85 -2.43 -10.04 23.43
C ALA A 85 -3.39 -9.87 22.26
N PHE A 86 -3.90 -8.65 22.03
CA PHE A 86 -4.76 -8.38 20.88
C PHE A 86 -4.04 -8.57 19.53
N TYR A 87 -2.89 -7.92 19.33
CA TYR A 87 -2.16 -8.01 18.06
C TYR A 87 -1.69 -9.45 17.77
N ARG A 88 -1.23 -10.18 18.81
CA ARG A 88 -0.80 -11.57 18.69
C ARG A 88 -1.96 -12.55 18.51
N ASP A 89 -2.91 -12.55 19.43
CA ASP A 89 -3.89 -13.64 19.56
C ASP A 89 -5.12 -13.39 18.68
N VAL A 90 -5.48 -12.12 18.45
CA VAL A 90 -6.65 -11.75 17.64
C VAL A 90 -6.25 -11.46 16.20
N LEU A 91 -5.30 -10.56 15.98
CA LEU A 91 -4.88 -10.19 14.62
C LEU A 91 -3.86 -11.17 14.02
N GLY A 92 -3.18 -11.97 14.84
CA GLY A 92 -2.27 -13.02 14.39
C GLY A 92 -0.87 -12.53 14.04
N PHE A 93 -0.43 -11.40 14.61
CA PHE A 93 0.95 -10.91 14.48
C PHE A 93 1.90 -11.76 15.33
N GLU A 94 3.13 -11.91 14.86
CA GLU A 94 4.23 -12.38 15.69
C GLU A 94 4.78 -11.19 16.48
N VAL A 95 4.84 -11.29 17.81
CA VAL A 95 5.34 -10.21 18.66
C VAL A 95 6.70 -10.57 19.24
N LYS A 96 7.67 -9.67 19.13
CA LYS A 96 9.02 -9.80 19.70
C LYS A 96 9.34 -8.60 20.56
N GLN A 97 10.05 -8.84 21.67
CA GLN A 97 10.53 -7.78 22.54
C GLN A 97 11.92 -7.32 22.07
N HIS A 98 12.14 -6.01 22.07
CA HIS A 98 13.44 -5.37 21.80
C HIS A 98 13.75 -4.32 22.87
N GLN A 99 14.91 -3.68 22.79
CA GLN A 99 15.45 -2.80 23.85
C GLN A 99 14.54 -1.61 24.21
N SER A 100 13.72 -1.13 23.27
CA SER A 100 12.87 0.05 23.42
C SER A 100 11.35 -0.23 23.43
N GLY A 101 10.92 -1.50 23.32
CA GLY A 101 9.50 -1.82 23.19
C GLY A 101 9.22 -3.22 22.63
N TYR A 102 8.09 -3.34 21.94
CA TYR A 102 7.65 -4.60 21.30
C TYR A 102 7.33 -4.38 19.83
N GLU A 103 7.92 -5.20 18.97
CA GLU A 103 7.63 -5.21 17.54
C GLU A 103 6.60 -6.32 17.24
N ALA A 104 5.47 -5.94 16.64
CA ALA A 104 4.50 -6.86 16.07
C ALA A 104 4.69 -6.95 14.55
N THR A 105 4.86 -8.17 14.04
CA THR A 105 5.11 -8.48 12.63
C THR A 105 4.01 -9.35 12.02
N LEU A 106 3.48 -8.96 10.85
CA LEU A 106 2.58 -9.80 10.05
C LEU A 106 2.89 -9.65 8.55
N GLY A 107 3.60 -10.62 7.97
CA GLY A 107 4.07 -10.51 6.60
C GLY A 107 5.03 -9.32 6.44
N PRO A 108 4.77 -8.35 5.55
CA PRO A 108 5.54 -7.12 5.42
C PRO A 108 5.14 -6.02 6.43
N ALA A 109 4.06 -6.19 7.21
CA ALA A 109 3.68 -5.21 8.23
C ALA A 109 4.57 -5.32 9.47
N ARG A 110 4.92 -4.17 10.04
CA ARG A 110 5.68 -3.95 11.28
C ARG A 110 4.99 -2.88 12.12
N ILE A 111 4.76 -3.15 13.40
CA ILE A 111 4.13 -2.21 14.32
C ILE A 111 4.97 -2.19 15.60
N GLU A 112 5.47 -1.03 15.97
CA GLU A 112 6.12 -0.79 17.26
C GLU A 112 5.06 -0.43 18.30
N ILE A 113 4.98 -1.20 19.38
CA ILE A 113 4.03 -1.04 20.47
C ILE A 113 4.77 -0.49 21.68
N GLY A 114 4.35 0.69 22.14
CA GLY A 114 4.99 1.42 23.22
C GLY A 114 4.01 2.20 24.10
N LYS A 115 4.55 2.86 25.14
CA LYS A 115 3.78 3.79 25.98
C LYS A 115 3.45 5.09 25.25
N GLU A 116 4.32 5.48 24.33
CA GLU A 116 4.17 6.66 23.49
C GLU A 116 4.24 6.23 22.02
N ALA A 117 3.48 6.91 21.18
CA ALA A 117 3.64 6.86 19.74
C ALA A 117 3.60 8.27 19.21
N PHE A 118 4.30 8.47 18.11
CA PHE A 118 4.44 9.75 17.46
C PHE A 118 3.87 9.64 16.06
N ALA A 119 3.37 10.76 15.54
CA ALA A 119 2.93 10.81 14.15
C ALA A 119 4.10 10.41 13.22
N PRO A 120 3.84 9.72 12.11
CA PRO A 120 4.86 9.56 11.07
C PRO A 120 5.36 10.96 10.64
N GLY A 121 6.64 11.25 10.88
CA GLY A 121 7.26 12.56 10.60
C GLY A 121 7.64 13.40 11.83
N ASP A 122 7.20 13.06 13.05
CA ASP A 122 7.68 13.72 14.28
C ASP A 122 9.00 13.11 14.76
N LEU A 123 10.08 13.44 14.06
CA LEU A 123 11.44 12.96 14.35
C LEU A 123 12.00 13.47 15.69
N ASN A 124 11.36 14.47 16.28
CA ASN A 124 11.81 15.07 17.54
C ASN A 124 11.01 14.57 18.76
N LEU A 125 10.09 13.63 18.58
CA LEU A 125 9.28 13.03 19.65
C LEU A 125 8.56 14.08 20.51
N LYS A 126 8.15 15.21 19.91
CA LYS A 126 7.64 16.36 20.69
C LYS A 126 6.17 16.23 21.03
N ASN A 127 5.39 15.57 20.18
CA ASN A 127 3.94 15.50 20.30
C ASN A 127 3.47 14.04 20.34
N PRO A 128 3.45 13.41 21.54
CA PRO A 128 2.95 12.06 21.68
C PRO A 128 1.46 12.02 21.32
N GLN A 129 1.07 11.05 20.50
CA GLN A 129 -0.31 10.79 20.16
C GLN A 129 -1.02 10.11 21.33
N PRO A 130 -2.26 10.52 21.68
CA PRO A 130 -3.03 9.85 22.70
C PRO A 130 -3.36 8.42 22.25
N PRO A 131 -3.38 7.42 23.16
CA PRO A 131 -3.88 6.09 22.84
C PRO A 131 -5.26 6.14 22.18
N GLY A 132 -5.48 5.29 21.18
CA GLY A 132 -6.75 5.21 20.45
C GLY A 132 -6.90 6.16 19.26
N SER A 133 -5.92 7.02 18.99
CA SER A 133 -5.96 7.96 17.86
C SER A 133 -5.36 7.42 16.56
N THR A 134 -4.76 6.23 16.59
CA THR A 134 -4.07 5.66 15.41
C THR A 134 -5.07 4.99 14.47
N ILE A 135 -4.95 5.31 13.17
CA ILE A 135 -5.63 4.58 12.10
C ILE A 135 -4.58 3.85 11.26
N MET A 136 -4.74 2.55 11.08
CA MET A 136 -3.86 1.69 10.29
C MET A 136 -4.65 1.07 9.15
N PHE A 137 -4.01 0.93 7.99
CA PHE A 137 -4.57 0.23 6.84
C PHE A 137 -3.66 -0.92 6.45
N LEU A 138 -4.19 -2.14 6.45
CA LEU A 138 -3.49 -3.37 6.12
C LEU A 138 -4.12 -3.97 4.86
N GLN A 139 -3.35 -4.08 3.78
CA GLN A 139 -3.88 -4.72 2.58
C GLN A 139 -3.84 -6.23 2.74
N SER A 140 -5.00 -6.86 2.79
CA SER A 140 -5.15 -8.31 2.85
C SER A 140 -5.23 -8.93 1.46
N HIS A 141 -4.58 -10.08 1.27
CA HIS A 141 -4.75 -10.86 0.04
C HIS A 141 -6.14 -11.50 -0.08
N ASP A 142 -6.81 -11.72 1.05
CA ASP A 142 -8.14 -12.32 1.16
C ASP A 142 -8.84 -11.70 2.37
N VAL A 143 -9.58 -10.62 2.10
CA VAL A 143 -10.24 -9.84 3.15
C VAL A 143 -11.36 -10.65 3.82
N VAL A 144 -11.99 -11.59 3.11
CA VAL A 144 -13.08 -12.42 3.64
C VAL A 144 -12.53 -13.44 4.64
N ALA A 145 -11.47 -14.17 4.27
CA ALA A 145 -10.84 -15.11 5.19
C ALA A 145 -10.22 -14.40 6.40
N THR A 146 -9.67 -13.20 6.20
CA THR A 146 -9.11 -12.37 7.29
C THR A 146 -10.19 -11.94 8.28
N HIS A 147 -11.33 -11.45 7.78
CA HIS A 147 -12.50 -11.08 8.59
C HIS A 147 -13.01 -12.24 9.44
N ALA A 148 -13.23 -13.40 8.81
CA ALA A 148 -13.71 -14.60 9.50
C ALA A 148 -12.75 -15.08 10.60
N ALA A 149 -11.44 -15.04 10.33
CA ALA A 149 -10.43 -15.44 11.30
C ALA A 149 -10.37 -14.50 12.52
N ILE A 150 -10.49 -13.18 12.30
CA ILE A 150 -10.52 -12.18 13.38
C ILE A 150 -11.77 -12.35 14.23
N ARG A 151 -12.94 -12.57 13.59
CA ARG A 151 -14.20 -12.83 14.29
C ARG A 151 -14.16 -14.11 15.13
N ALA A 152 -13.59 -15.18 14.58
CA ALA A 152 -13.44 -16.46 15.30
C ALA A 152 -12.53 -16.36 16.53
N ARG A 153 -11.64 -15.37 16.58
CA ARG A 153 -10.76 -15.08 17.73
C ARG A 153 -11.37 -14.10 18.73
N GLY A 154 -12.66 -13.79 18.61
CA GLY A 154 -13.42 -13.02 19.60
C GLY A 154 -13.44 -11.51 19.37
N ALA A 155 -12.88 -10.99 18.27
CA ALA A 155 -13.08 -9.59 17.90
C ALA A 155 -14.41 -9.36 17.18
N SER A 156 -14.86 -8.11 17.19
CA SER A 156 -16.07 -7.64 16.52
C SER A 156 -15.73 -6.71 15.35
N PRO A 157 -15.19 -7.22 14.22
CA PRO A 157 -14.96 -6.40 13.04
C PRO A 157 -16.29 -5.91 12.44
N SER A 158 -16.25 -4.77 11.75
CA SER A 158 -17.40 -4.29 10.97
C SER A 158 -17.72 -5.23 9.80
N GLU A 159 -18.90 -5.07 9.22
CA GLU A 159 -19.26 -5.79 7.98
C GLU A 159 -18.33 -5.39 6.83
N ILE A 160 -18.02 -6.34 5.95
CA ILE A 160 -17.18 -6.07 4.78
C ILE A 160 -17.96 -5.18 3.82
N GLN A 161 -17.45 -3.97 3.60
CA GLN A 161 -18.04 -3.01 2.67
C GLN A 161 -17.30 -3.03 1.33
N LYS A 162 -18.07 -2.96 0.25
CA LYS A 162 -17.54 -2.78 -1.11
C LYS A 162 -17.52 -1.29 -1.44
N VAL A 163 -16.32 -0.71 -1.50
CA VAL A 163 -16.12 0.71 -1.80
C VAL A 163 -15.80 0.85 -3.30
N ASN A 164 -16.80 1.29 -4.07
CA ASN A 164 -16.77 1.24 -5.54
C ASN A 164 -15.80 2.25 -6.20
N TRP A 165 -15.54 3.40 -5.58
CA TRP A 165 -14.71 4.45 -6.15
C TRP A 165 -13.20 4.16 -6.06
N ILE A 166 -12.74 3.57 -4.93
CA ILE A 166 -11.36 3.05 -4.76
C ILE A 166 -11.20 1.57 -5.17
N LYS A 167 -12.28 0.91 -5.58
CA LYS A 167 -12.28 -0.52 -5.95
C LYS A 167 -11.69 -1.44 -4.87
N MET A 168 -12.05 -1.18 -3.60
CA MET A 168 -11.59 -1.96 -2.43
C MET A 168 -12.77 -2.60 -1.70
N ARG A 169 -12.62 -3.84 -1.25
CA ARG A 169 -13.46 -4.45 -0.20
C ARG A 169 -12.73 -4.31 1.11
N MET A 170 -13.38 -3.77 2.13
CA MET A 170 -12.71 -3.49 3.40
C MET A 170 -13.63 -3.61 4.61
N PHE A 171 -13.03 -3.90 5.77
CA PHE A 171 -13.67 -3.81 7.08
C PHE A 171 -12.69 -3.17 8.08
N GLU A 172 -13.21 -2.69 9.20
CA GLU A 172 -12.40 -2.20 10.32
C GLU A 172 -12.56 -3.10 11.54
N VAL A 173 -11.53 -3.12 12.39
CA VAL A 173 -11.59 -3.63 13.75
C VAL A 173 -10.90 -2.65 14.68
N ARG A 174 -11.47 -2.45 15.88
CA ARG A 174 -10.85 -1.61 16.91
C ARG A 174 -10.00 -2.44 17.85
N ASP A 175 -8.82 -1.93 18.17
CA ASP A 175 -7.99 -2.51 19.22
C ASP A 175 -8.47 -2.08 20.62
N PRO A 176 -7.89 -2.62 21.71
CA PRO A 176 -8.34 -2.34 23.08
C PRO A 176 -8.18 -0.89 23.53
N ASP A 177 -7.33 -0.11 22.87
CA ASP A 177 -7.12 1.31 23.16
C ASP A 177 -7.99 2.20 22.25
N GLY A 178 -8.70 1.61 21.27
CA GLY A 178 -9.62 2.30 20.37
C GLY A 178 -9.04 2.63 18.99
N ASN A 179 -7.79 2.23 18.71
CA ASN A 179 -7.16 2.46 17.42
C ASN A 179 -7.92 1.67 16.33
N VAL A 180 -8.00 2.23 15.14
CA VAL A 180 -8.76 1.65 14.03
C VAL A 180 -7.82 0.91 13.09
N VAL A 181 -8.04 -0.39 12.90
CA VAL A 181 -7.29 -1.21 11.95
C VAL A 181 -8.20 -1.61 10.79
N TRP A 182 -7.97 -1.00 9.64
CA TRP A 182 -8.64 -1.35 8.39
C TRP A 182 -7.93 -2.50 7.70
N PHE A 183 -8.69 -3.48 7.23
CA PHE A 183 -8.22 -4.50 6.30
C PHE A 183 -8.88 -4.30 4.96
N GLY A 184 -8.11 -4.21 3.89
CA GLY A 184 -8.63 -3.98 2.55
C GLY A 184 -8.07 -4.94 1.50
N GLN A 185 -8.90 -5.36 0.56
CA GLN A 185 -8.49 -6.12 -0.62
C GLN A 185 -8.99 -5.40 -1.87
N SER A 186 -8.07 -5.14 -2.80
CA SER A 186 -8.44 -4.57 -4.10
C SER A 186 -9.19 -5.60 -4.94
N TYR A 187 -10.20 -5.14 -5.66
CA TYR A 187 -10.84 -5.89 -6.74
C TYR A 187 -10.69 -5.17 -8.08
N HIS A 188 -9.68 -4.31 -8.23
CA HIS A 188 -9.30 -3.78 -9.53
C HIS A 188 -9.11 -4.93 -10.53
N GLN A 189 -9.94 -4.98 -11.58
CA GLN A 189 -9.61 -5.69 -12.80
C GLN A 189 -8.77 -4.73 -13.67
N GLY A 190 -7.86 -5.24 -14.52
CA GLY A 190 -6.98 -4.39 -15.34
C GLY A 190 -7.71 -3.33 -16.19
N GLN A 191 -9.01 -3.51 -16.44
CA GLN A 191 -9.90 -2.56 -17.16
C GLN A 191 -10.63 -1.55 -16.25
N ASP A 192 -10.60 -1.73 -14.93
CA ASP A 192 -11.34 -0.93 -13.95
C ASP A 192 -10.62 0.36 -13.54
N SER A 193 -9.38 0.58 -13.98
CA SER A 193 -8.67 1.83 -13.72
C SER A 193 -9.10 2.88 -14.74
N PRO A 194 -9.84 3.94 -14.34
CA PRO A 194 -10.30 4.98 -15.27
C PRO A 194 -9.14 5.70 -15.97
N SER A 195 -7.97 5.71 -15.34
CA SER A 195 -6.74 6.36 -15.81
C SER A 195 -5.99 5.60 -16.92
N ARG A 196 -6.44 4.42 -17.35
CA ARG A 196 -5.77 3.59 -18.36
C ARG A 196 -6.67 3.16 -19.53
N ARG A 197 -7.80 3.83 -19.77
CA ARG A 197 -8.67 3.50 -20.92
C ARG A 197 -8.32 4.36 -22.13
N ASP A 198 -7.66 3.77 -23.12
CA ASP A 198 -7.49 4.35 -24.47
C ASP A 198 -8.79 4.38 -25.30
N ALA A 199 -9.94 3.97 -24.74
CA ALA A 199 -11.15 3.66 -25.49
C ALA A 199 -12.45 4.30 -24.95
N GLN A 200 -12.43 5.60 -24.62
CA GLN A 200 -13.66 6.36 -24.38
C GLN A 200 -13.94 7.29 -25.58
N PRO A 201 -15.06 7.11 -26.31
CA PRO A 201 -15.36 7.91 -27.51
C PRO A 201 -15.46 9.42 -27.26
N HIS A 202 -15.75 9.82 -26.02
CA HIS A 202 -15.79 11.22 -25.55
C HIS A 202 -15.01 11.40 -24.23
N GLY A 203 -13.90 10.68 -24.04
CA GLY A 203 -13.16 10.69 -22.77
C GLY A 203 -12.50 12.04 -22.42
N ILE A 204 -12.56 12.42 -21.14
CA ILE A 204 -11.75 13.52 -20.58
C ILE A 204 -10.28 13.11 -20.68
N ARG A 205 -9.48 13.88 -21.44
CA ARG A 205 -8.08 13.55 -21.74
C ARG A 205 -7.08 14.18 -20.79
N ARG A 206 -7.39 15.38 -20.28
CA ARG A 206 -6.46 16.19 -19.49
C ARG A 206 -7.22 17.14 -18.57
N ALA A 207 -6.64 17.43 -17.41
CA ALA A 207 -7.04 18.56 -16.58
C ALA A 207 -6.06 19.72 -16.80
N LEU A 208 -6.58 20.94 -16.86
CA LEU A 208 -5.82 22.18 -16.98
C LEU A 208 -6.17 23.06 -15.77
N PRO A 209 -5.47 22.92 -14.64
CA PRO A 209 -5.75 23.72 -13.46
C PRO A 209 -5.47 25.20 -13.75
N GLU A 210 -6.38 26.07 -13.31
CA GLU A 210 -6.23 27.52 -13.34
C GLU A 210 -5.94 28.03 -11.94
N LEU A 211 -4.84 28.79 -11.79
CA LEU A 211 -4.36 29.33 -10.53
C LEU A 211 -4.35 30.86 -10.60
N PRO A 212 -5.08 31.57 -9.71
CA PRO A 212 -5.18 33.02 -9.76
C PRO A 212 -4.00 33.73 -9.10
N PHE A 213 -3.49 34.78 -9.74
CA PHE A 213 -2.39 35.63 -9.25
C PHE A 213 -2.70 37.11 -9.40
N ASP A 214 -2.23 37.92 -8.44
CA ASP A 214 -2.28 39.38 -8.55
C ASP A 214 -1.21 39.90 -9.53
N ASN A 215 -0.09 39.17 -9.66
CA ASN A 215 0.98 39.45 -10.61
C ASN A 215 1.33 38.19 -11.42
N VAL A 216 0.74 38.07 -12.62
CA VAL A 216 0.95 36.92 -13.51
C VAL A 216 2.39 36.82 -14.01
N ALA A 217 3.04 37.95 -14.32
CA ALA A 217 4.43 37.93 -14.77
C ALA A 217 5.39 37.35 -13.72
N ALA A 218 5.24 37.76 -12.46
CA ALA A 218 6.01 37.21 -11.34
C ALA A 218 5.71 35.71 -11.12
N ALA A 219 4.46 35.30 -11.31
CA ALA A 219 4.08 33.90 -11.25
C ALA A 219 4.76 33.07 -12.35
N VAL A 220 4.80 33.58 -13.58
CA VAL A 220 5.49 32.92 -14.71
C VAL A 220 6.98 32.75 -14.41
N ASP A 221 7.65 33.78 -13.91
CA ASP A 221 9.06 33.71 -13.52
C ASP A 221 9.29 32.66 -12.42
N TYR A 222 8.44 32.63 -11.38
CA TYR A 222 8.52 31.65 -10.31
C TYR A 222 8.32 30.21 -10.80
N TYR A 223 7.28 29.97 -11.60
CA TYR A 223 7.00 28.64 -12.13
C TYR A 223 8.13 28.17 -13.06
N ARG A 224 8.75 29.08 -13.81
CA ARG A 224 9.91 28.78 -14.64
C ARG A 224 11.16 28.43 -13.83
N ASP A 225 11.58 29.35 -12.98
CA ASP A 225 12.91 29.31 -12.38
C ASP A 225 12.95 28.40 -11.14
N ILE A 226 11.88 28.42 -10.34
CA ILE A 226 11.79 27.68 -9.09
C ILE A 226 11.15 26.32 -9.30
N LEU A 227 9.96 26.29 -9.93
CA LEU A 227 9.22 25.04 -10.13
C LEU A 227 9.58 24.30 -11.42
N GLY A 228 10.51 24.82 -12.23
CA GLY A 228 11.07 24.12 -13.39
C GLY A 228 10.10 23.89 -14.55
N PHE A 229 9.02 24.67 -14.64
CA PHE A 229 8.15 24.68 -15.81
C PHE A 229 8.82 25.44 -16.97
N ARG A 230 8.39 25.16 -18.20
CA ARG A 230 8.69 26.00 -19.35
C ARG A 230 7.48 26.85 -19.70
N ILE A 231 7.74 28.05 -20.21
CA ILE A 231 6.70 28.92 -20.76
C ILE A 231 6.22 28.31 -22.07
N ASN A 232 4.94 27.96 -22.16
CA ASN A 232 4.29 27.58 -23.41
C ASN A 232 3.76 28.83 -24.12
N TYR A 233 3.05 29.67 -23.37
CA TYR A 233 2.47 30.92 -23.83
C TYR A 233 2.42 31.92 -22.68
N GLN A 234 2.60 33.20 -22.96
CA GLN A 234 2.48 34.26 -21.96
C GLN A 234 1.94 35.53 -22.61
N GLN A 235 1.03 36.19 -21.89
CA GLN A 235 0.58 37.56 -22.10
C GLN A 235 0.32 38.20 -20.72
N ASP A 236 -0.14 39.46 -20.70
CA ASP A 236 -0.24 40.27 -19.48
C ASP A 236 -1.08 39.62 -18.36
N ASP A 237 -2.17 38.93 -18.70
CA ASP A 237 -3.14 38.35 -17.75
C ASP A 237 -3.15 36.81 -17.72
N LEU A 238 -2.29 36.15 -18.51
CA LEU A 238 -2.26 34.70 -18.64
C LEU A 238 -0.83 34.17 -18.89
N GLY A 239 -0.42 33.20 -18.06
CA GLY A 239 0.72 32.33 -18.31
C GLY A 239 0.28 30.88 -18.49
N VAL A 240 0.70 30.23 -19.57
CA VAL A 240 0.51 28.80 -19.80
C VAL A 240 1.85 28.11 -19.59
N MET A 241 1.92 27.24 -18.58
CA MET A 241 3.16 26.65 -18.10
C MET A 241 3.13 25.14 -18.31
N ASP A 242 4.17 24.59 -18.95
CA ASP A 242 4.31 23.15 -19.18
C ASP A 242 5.46 22.57 -18.35
N ARG A 243 5.23 21.42 -17.70
CA ARG A 243 6.30 20.57 -17.16
C ARG A 243 5.92 19.12 -17.42
N ASP A 244 6.75 18.43 -18.18
CA ASP A 244 6.50 17.06 -18.63
C ASP A 244 5.10 16.92 -19.27
N ALA A 245 4.23 16.07 -18.72
CA ALA A 245 2.86 15.86 -19.19
C ALA A 245 1.84 16.84 -18.59
N ILE A 246 2.26 17.77 -17.72
CA ILE A 246 1.38 18.68 -16.95
C ILE A 246 1.39 20.07 -17.57
N THR A 247 0.21 20.67 -17.70
CA THR A 247 0.05 22.08 -18.07
C THR A 247 -0.81 22.76 -17.02
N VAL A 248 -0.37 23.94 -16.58
CA VAL A 248 -1.06 24.79 -15.60
C VAL A 248 -1.26 26.17 -16.23
N LEU A 249 -2.41 26.78 -15.94
CA LEU A 249 -2.73 28.14 -16.34
C LEU A 249 -2.59 29.06 -15.13
N LEU A 250 -1.74 30.08 -15.24
CA LEU A 250 -1.57 31.15 -14.26
C LEU A 250 -2.40 32.33 -14.76
N ILE A 251 -3.51 32.64 -14.10
CA ILE A 251 -4.48 33.63 -14.58
C ILE A 251 -4.50 34.86 -13.67
N ALA A 252 -4.80 36.02 -14.23
CA ALA A 252 -5.01 37.23 -13.43
C ALA A 252 -6.19 37.05 -12.49
N ARG A 253 -6.01 37.48 -11.23
CA ARG A 253 -7.09 37.52 -10.26
C ARG A 253 -8.17 38.50 -10.71
N THR A 254 -9.41 38.03 -10.70
CA THR A 254 -10.59 38.82 -11.07
C THR A 254 -11.71 38.56 -10.08
N GLU A 255 -12.83 39.27 -10.24
CA GLU A 255 -14.01 39.03 -9.40
C GLU A 255 -14.56 37.60 -9.54
N GLN A 256 -14.41 36.98 -10.72
CA GLN A 256 -14.79 35.59 -10.96
C GLN A 256 -13.72 34.57 -10.51
N HIS A 257 -12.44 34.97 -10.49
CA HIS A 257 -11.31 34.10 -10.19
C HIS A 257 -10.63 34.52 -8.88
N LYS A 258 -11.29 34.26 -7.75
CA LYS A 258 -10.81 34.60 -6.39
C LYS A 258 -10.36 33.36 -5.61
N GLY A 259 -9.59 33.58 -4.55
CA GLY A 259 -9.18 32.55 -3.60
C GLY A 259 -7.87 31.87 -3.97
N ILE A 260 -7.61 30.74 -3.30
CA ILE A 260 -6.39 29.95 -3.44
C ILE A 260 -6.72 28.70 -4.26
N GLY A 261 -5.95 28.46 -5.32
CA GLY A 261 -6.01 27.27 -6.14
C GLY A 261 -5.27 26.08 -5.54
N SER A 262 -5.65 24.87 -5.94
CA SER A 262 -5.06 23.62 -5.47
C SER A 262 -5.12 22.55 -6.54
N PHE A 263 -4.01 21.86 -6.79
CA PHE A 263 -4.02 20.66 -7.62
C PHE A 263 -2.99 19.63 -7.14
N GLY A 264 -3.24 18.37 -7.48
CA GLY A 264 -2.32 17.26 -7.22
C GLY A 264 -1.97 16.53 -8.50
N THR A 265 -0.74 16.04 -8.60
CA THR A 265 -0.28 15.24 -9.74
C THR A 265 0.56 14.05 -9.29
N TYR A 266 0.61 13.04 -10.16
CA TYR A 266 1.51 11.91 -9.99
C TYR A 266 2.89 12.22 -10.58
N VAL A 267 3.93 11.75 -9.91
CA VAL A 267 5.33 11.86 -10.32
C VAL A 267 5.99 10.49 -10.28
N SER A 268 7.00 10.29 -11.12
CA SER A 268 7.74 9.03 -11.21
C SER A 268 8.65 8.81 -10.00
N ASP A 269 9.23 9.87 -9.46
CA ASP A 269 10.12 9.86 -8.31
C ASP A 269 9.88 11.12 -7.46
N VAL A 270 9.22 10.92 -6.32
CA VAL A 270 8.84 12.03 -5.44
C VAL A 270 10.02 12.56 -4.63
N ASP A 271 11.00 11.71 -4.32
CA ASP A 271 12.17 12.09 -3.54
C ASP A 271 13.16 12.90 -4.38
N ALA A 272 13.36 12.50 -5.64
CA ALA A 272 14.19 13.26 -6.58
C ALA A 272 13.59 14.64 -6.87
N LEU A 273 12.28 14.72 -7.12
CA LEU A 273 11.62 16.01 -7.35
C LEU A 273 11.65 16.89 -6.10
N TYR A 274 11.47 16.30 -4.92
CA TYR A 274 11.60 17.03 -3.65
C TYR A 274 13.01 17.65 -3.51
N ALA A 275 14.06 16.86 -3.72
CA ALA A 275 15.44 17.35 -3.61
C ALA A 275 15.74 18.46 -4.62
N GLU A 276 15.26 18.33 -5.86
CA GLU A 276 15.37 19.36 -6.89
C GLU A 276 14.71 20.68 -6.45
N LEU A 277 13.46 20.62 -6.00
CA LEU A 277 12.69 21.81 -5.64
C LEU A 277 13.20 22.45 -4.34
N LEU A 278 13.69 21.64 -3.40
CA LEU A 278 14.34 22.12 -2.18
C LEU A 278 15.61 22.91 -2.51
N ALA A 279 16.45 22.39 -3.42
CA ALA A 279 17.67 23.06 -3.87
C ALA A 279 17.39 24.39 -4.60
N ARG A 280 16.18 24.57 -5.13
CA ARG A 280 15.71 25.80 -5.77
C ARG A 280 14.98 26.75 -4.81
N ASN A 281 15.00 26.48 -3.50
CA ASN A 281 14.29 27.27 -2.49
C ASN A 281 12.77 27.38 -2.73
N ALA A 282 12.13 26.33 -3.27
CA ALA A 282 10.67 26.26 -3.31
C ALA A 282 10.09 26.25 -1.88
N HIS A 283 8.89 26.82 -1.70
CA HIS A 283 8.24 26.86 -0.39
C HIS A 283 7.55 25.53 -0.09
N ILE A 284 8.37 24.54 0.30
CA ILE A 284 7.92 23.18 0.62
C ILE A 284 7.36 23.14 2.05
N LEU A 285 6.21 22.51 2.23
CA LEU A 285 5.51 22.43 3.52
C LEU A 285 6.00 21.27 4.41
N GLY A 286 6.75 20.32 3.85
CA GLY A 286 7.31 19.19 4.57
C GLY A 286 7.98 18.19 3.63
N GLU A 287 8.80 17.31 4.21
CA GLU A 287 9.47 16.23 3.47
C GLU A 287 8.45 15.23 2.88
N PRO A 288 8.81 14.42 1.87
CA PRO A 288 7.91 13.42 1.33
C PRO A 288 7.53 12.36 2.37
N VAL A 289 6.23 12.20 2.58
CA VAL A 289 5.64 11.26 3.54
C VAL A 289 4.97 10.11 2.81
N SER A 290 5.26 8.89 3.25
CA SER A 290 4.59 7.68 2.76
C SER A 290 3.32 7.41 3.58
N TYR A 291 2.19 7.29 2.90
CA TYR A 291 0.87 7.06 3.47
C TYR A 291 0.40 5.61 3.30
N PRO A 292 -0.46 5.09 4.21
CA PRO A 292 -0.88 3.69 4.22
C PRO A 292 -1.67 3.22 2.99
N TRP A 293 -2.17 4.15 2.18
CA TRP A 293 -2.89 3.87 0.93
C TRP A 293 -1.97 3.79 -0.30
N GLY A 294 -0.66 3.56 -0.09
CA GLY A 294 0.31 3.30 -1.17
C GLY A 294 0.79 4.54 -1.91
N LEU A 295 0.69 5.72 -1.29
CA LEU A 295 1.15 6.98 -1.86
C LEU A 295 2.27 7.59 -1.02
N ARG A 296 3.33 8.05 -1.67
CA ARG A 296 4.36 8.92 -1.08
C ARG A 296 4.20 10.31 -1.67
N ASN A 297 4.00 11.34 -0.85
CA ASN A 297 3.78 12.69 -1.36
C ASN A 297 4.39 13.79 -0.48
N PHE A 298 4.63 14.95 -1.10
CA PHE A 298 4.87 16.22 -0.41
C PHE A 298 4.02 17.32 -1.03
N CYS A 299 3.93 18.45 -0.33
CA CYS A 299 3.21 19.64 -0.80
C CYS A 299 4.11 20.87 -0.77
N LEU A 300 3.86 21.80 -1.70
CA LEU A 300 4.43 23.14 -1.66
C LEU A 300 3.34 24.21 -1.82
N LEU A 301 3.70 25.44 -1.49
CA LEU A 301 2.94 26.64 -1.80
C LEU A 301 3.68 27.47 -2.84
N ASP A 302 2.96 28.09 -3.76
CA ASP A 302 3.53 29.12 -4.64
C ASP A 302 3.44 30.53 -4.02
N LEU A 303 3.74 31.56 -4.82
CA LEU A 303 3.77 32.96 -4.40
C LEU A 303 2.46 33.47 -3.78
N GLU A 304 1.32 32.92 -4.20
CA GLU A 304 -0.02 33.35 -3.76
C GLU A 304 -0.63 32.36 -2.75
N GLY A 305 0.16 31.37 -2.32
CA GLY A 305 -0.30 30.32 -1.43
C GLY A 305 -1.10 29.22 -2.13
N ASN A 306 -1.10 29.14 -3.47
CA ASN A 306 -1.72 28.00 -4.16
C ASN A 306 -0.96 26.72 -3.83
N ARG A 307 -1.71 25.64 -3.63
CA ARG A 307 -1.16 24.37 -3.14
C ARG A 307 -0.93 23.39 -4.28
N ILE A 308 0.28 22.83 -4.34
CA ILE A 308 0.60 21.75 -5.28
C ILE A 308 1.03 20.52 -4.50
N THR A 309 0.41 19.38 -4.79
CA THR A 309 0.76 18.08 -4.19
C THR A 309 1.36 17.14 -5.23
N PHE A 310 2.56 16.62 -4.97
CA PHE A 310 3.22 15.64 -5.84
C PHE A 310 3.19 14.27 -5.19
N SER A 311 2.59 13.28 -5.85
CA SER A 311 2.40 11.93 -5.32
C SER A 311 3.08 10.87 -6.18
N GLN A 312 3.70 9.88 -5.56
CA GLN A 312 4.20 8.68 -6.22
C GLN A 312 3.49 7.46 -5.62
N THR A 313 2.99 6.57 -6.47
CA THR A 313 2.52 5.25 -6.03
C THR A 313 3.71 4.34 -5.77
N PHE A 314 3.72 3.63 -4.64
CA PHE A 314 4.66 2.53 -4.42
C PHE A 314 3.84 1.24 -4.27
N GLU A 315 3.94 0.37 -5.28
CA GLU A 315 3.40 -1.00 -5.32
C GLU A 315 4.45 -2.01 -4.86
#